data_AF-A0A3Q3WID9-F1
#
_entry.id   AF-A0A3Q3WID9-F1
#
_cell.length_a   1.000
_cell.length_b   1.000
_cell.length_c   1.000
_cell.angle_alpha   90.00
_cell.angle_beta   90.00
_cell.angle_gamma   90.00
#
_symmetry.space_group_name_H-M   'P 1'
#
loop_
_entity.id
_entity.type
_entity.pdbx_description
1 polymer ?
#
loop_
_entity_poly.entity_id
_entity_poly.type
_entity_poly.pdbx_seq_one_letter_code
_entity_poly.pdbx_strand_id
1 'polypeptide(L)'
;MPEVLFSNSIVQGNKGGREGEATPGCISHSIFASTQAAPLISRCFVLDIKTLSCLPFPVSCRLSLDPDTAHPTLVLLEGPQGAHCGEEAQSYPAHPQRFDSVAQVLCREGQFGGASYWEVEWRGGGWVDIGVTYRGIGRKGGGKPCLLGRNENSWRLRCTHAGYAAWHDNRKTTVAAPPCPRIGVFLERQKGALSFYSVSDTVLLLHTFRCPFSQPLYPAFRLDLDSNLLICPPEGGNGNPT
;
A
#
# COMPACT_ATOMS: atom_id res chain seq x y z
N MET A 1 -18.00 -13.24 20.35
CA MET A 1 -17.34 -12.22 19.50
C MET A 1 -15.96 -11.96 20.10
N PRO A 2 -14.83 -12.23 19.41
CA PRO A 2 -13.52 -11.90 19.96
C PRO A 2 -13.31 -10.38 19.93
N GLU A 3 -12.87 -9.80 21.05
CA GLU A 3 -12.43 -8.41 21.12
C GLU A 3 -11.05 -8.24 20.48
N VAL A 4 -10.88 -7.10 19.80
CA VAL A 4 -9.72 -6.77 19.00
C VAL A 4 -8.99 -5.61 19.69
N LEU A 5 -7.74 -5.84 20.12
CA LEU A 5 -6.95 -4.84 20.83
C LEU A 5 -5.93 -4.17 19.89
N PHE A 6 -5.80 -2.85 20.01
CA PHE A 6 -4.75 -2.07 19.35
C PHE A 6 -3.50 -2.09 20.24
N SER A 7 -2.36 -2.49 19.69
CA SER A 7 -1.06 -2.46 20.39
C SER A 7 -0.11 -1.47 19.71
N ASN A 8 0.55 -0.63 20.50
CA ASN A 8 1.60 0.28 20.05
C ASN A 8 2.94 -0.43 20.24
N SER A 9 3.59 -0.85 19.14
CA SER A 9 4.96 -1.35 19.22
C SER A 9 5.96 -0.24 18.88
N ILE A 10 6.79 0.13 19.86
CA ILE A 10 8.01 0.92 19.63
C ILE A 10 9.07 -0.06 19.15
N VAL A 11 9.45 -0.01 17.88
CA VAL A 11 10.52 -0.88 17.37
C VAL A 11 11.85 -0.17 17.55
N GLN A 12 12.54 -0.42 18.67
CA GLN A 12 13.92 0.06 18.86
C GLN A 12 14.84 -0.59 17.81
N GLY A 13 15.68 0.23 17.16
CA GLY A 13 16.62 -0.22 16.14
C GLY A 13 17.91 -0.73 16.76
N ASN A 14 18.29 -1.97 16.44
CA ASN A 14 19.66 -2.43 16.66
C ASN A 14 20.52 -1.86 15.51
N LYS A 15 21.24 -0.76 15.78
CA LYS A 15 22.15 -0.12 14.81
C LYS A 15 23.47 -0.88 14.76
N GLY A 16 23.69 -1.63 13.68
CA GLY A 16 25.03 -1.99 13.25
C GLY A 16 25.68 -0.83 12.50
N GLY A 17 26.46 -0.01 13.21
CA GLY A 17 27.57 0.84 12.75
C GLY A 17 27.45 1.68 11.46
N ARG A 18 27.14 2.97 11.62
CA ARG A 18 28.02 4.14 11.35
C ARG A 18 27.22 5.43 11.59
N GLU A 19 27.87 6.39 12.24
CA GLU A 19 27.29 7.66 12.64
C GLU A 19 26.93 8.53 11.43
N GLY A 20 25.72 9.08 11.49
CA GLY A 20 25.11 9.92 10.46
C GLY A 20 23.66 10.13 10.87
N GLU A 21 23.37 11.33 11.35
CA GLU A 21 22.06 12.00 11.52
C GLU A 21 20.84 11.10 11.85
N ALA A 22 20.39 11.17 13.11
CA ALA A 22 19.18 10.47 13.54
C ALA A 22 17.93 11.10 12.91
N THR A 23 17.46 10.53 11.81
CA THR A 23 16.12 10.79 11.30
C THR A 23 15.07 10.32 12.32
N PRO A 24 13.99 11.09 12.56
CA PRO A 24 12.87 10.60 13.38
C PRO A 24 12.33 9.31 12.76
N GLY A 25 12.40 8.20 13.49
CA GLY A 25 12.00 6.89 12.98
C GLY A 25 10.49 6.79 12.75
N CYS A 26 10.06 6.04 11.73
CA CYS A 26 8.64 5.77 11.50
C CYS A 26 8.07 4.83 12.59
N ILE A 27 6.86 5.10 13.07
CA ILE A 27 6.13 4.28 14.04
C ILE A 27 5.00 3.52 13.34
N SER A 28 4.67 2.32 13.81
CA SER A 28 3.78 1.37 13.17
C SER A 28 2.67 0.96 14.15
N HIS A 29 1.40 1.07 13.74
CA HIS A 29 0.25 0.66 14.56
C HIS A 29 -0.58 -0.39 13.82
N SER A 30 -0.86 -1.52 14.47
CA SER A 30 -1.62 -2.64 13.92
C SER A 30 -2.67 -3.14 14.88
N ILE A 31 -3.68 -3.79 14.30
CA ILE A 31 -4.64 -4.60 15.02
C ILE A 31 -4.03 -5.97 15.36
N PHE A 32 -4.17 -6.40 16.62
CA PHE A 32 -3.87 -7.76 17.08
C PHE A 32 -5.11 -8.39 17.72
N ALA A 33 -5.35 -9.69 17.48
CA ALA A 33 -6.35 -10.44 18.22
C ALA A 33 -5.78 -10.86 19.58
N SER A 34 -6.43 -10.47 20.69
CA SER A 34 -6.04 -10.82 22.05
C SER A 34 -7.17 -11.57 22.74
N THR A 35 -6.86 -12.71 23.34
CA THR A 35 -7.77 -13.48 24.19
C THR A 35 -7.64 -13.00 25.65
N GLN A 36 -8.29 -11.89 26.00
CA GLN A 36 -8.61 -11.59 27.39
C GLN A 36 -9.73 -10.55 27.49
N ALA A 37 -10.77 -10.89 28.26
CA ALA A 37 -11.95 -10.06 28.49
C ALA A 37 -11.71 -9.11 29.68
N ALA A 38 -11.87 -7.80 29.45
CA ALA A 38 -12.19 -6.83 30.49
C ALA A 38 -12.80 -5.56 29.84
N PRO A 39 -13.87 -4.99 30.42
CA PRO A 39 -14.66 -3.97 29.74
C PRO A 39 -14.06 -2.60 29.98
N LEU A 40 -13.55 -1.96 28.93
CA LEU A 40 -13.39 -0.51 28.91
C LEU A 40 -13.76 0.00 27.52
N ILE A 41 -14.61 1.03 27.54
CA ILE A 41 -15.22 1.77 26.43
C ILE A 41 -14.20 2.00 25.30
N SER A 42 -14.08 1.03 24.40
CA SER A 42 -13.26 1.15 23.20
C SER A 42 -14.19 1.68 22.11
N ARG A 43 -14.10 2.99 21.85
CA ARG A 43 -14.64 3.56 20.62
C ARG A 43 -13.84 2.98 19.46
N CYS A 44 -14.24 1.80 18.99
CA CYS A 44 -13.87 1.31 17.67
C CYS A 44 -14.29 2.39 16.68
N PHE A 45 -13.33 3.12 16.11
CA PHE A 45 -13.58 4.00 14.98
C PHE A 45 -13.86 3.11 13.77
N VAL A 46 -15.10 2.64 13.66
CA VAL A 46 -15.68 2.25 12.37
C VAL A 46 -15.80 3.56 11.62
N LEU A 47 -14.79 3.89 10.81
CA LEU A 47 -14.91 4.99 9.87
C LEU A 47 -15.88 4.50 8.77
N ASP A 48 -17.12 4.99 8.82
CA ASP A 48 -18.05 4.84 7.71
C ASP A 48 -17.41 5.46 6.46
N ILE A 49 -17.43 4.77 5.31
CA ILE A 49 -16.92 5.28 4.03
C ILE A 49 -17.57 6.62 3.70
N LYS A 50 -18.83 6.84 4.11
CA LYS A 50 -19.50 8.13 3.98
C LYS A 50 -18.72 9.27 4.62
N THR A 51 -17.98 9.02 5.70
CA THR A 51 -17.13 10.04 6.34
C THR A 51 -15.85 10.33 5.53
N LEU A 52 -15.33 9.37 4.76
CA LEU A 52 -14.16 9.56 3.89
C LEU A 52 -14.55 10.20 2.55
N SER A 53 -15.73 9.88 2.01
CA SER A 53 -16.30 10.51 0.81
C SER A 53 -16.96 11.87 1.09
N CYS A 54 -17.35 12.16 2.33
CA CYS A 54 -17.79 13.49 2.79
C CYS A 54 -16.67 14.37 3.37
N LEU A 55 -15.39 13.98 3.26
CA LEU A 55 -14.31 14.92 3.58
C LEU A 55 -14.40 16.12 2.62
N PRO A 56 -14.32 17.38 3.11
CA PRO A 56 -14.55 18.59 2.31
C PRO A 56 -13.44 18.90 1.28
N PHE A 57 -12.58 17.92 0.99
CA PHE A 57 -11.50 18.01 0.02
C PHE A 57 -11.66 16.86 -0.98
N PRO A 58 -11.39 17.05 -2.28
CA PRO A 58 -11.45 15.96 -3.24
C PRO A 58 -10.33 14.96 -2.92
N VAL A 59 -10.65 13.93 -2.11
CA VAL A 59 -9.66 12.96 -1.63
C VAL A 59 -9.41 11.86 -2.67
N SER A 60 -10.31 11.70 -3.65
CA SER A 60 -10.15 10.69 -4.68
C SER A 60 -9.11 11.09 -5.71
N CYS A 61 -8.07 10.28 -5.86
CA CYS A 61 -6.96 10.55 -6.77
C CYS A 61 -7.04 9.66 -8.00
N ARG A 62 -6.96 10.27 -9.19
CA ARG A 62 -6.77 9.52 -10.43
C ARG A 62 -5.36 8.97 -10.45
N LEU A 63 -5.25 7.65 -10.50
CA LEU A 63 -3.98 6.94 -10.65
C LEU A 63 -3.89 6.40 -12.07
N SER A 64 -2.69 6.35 -12.64
CA SER A 64 -2.36 5.65 -13.89
C SER A 64 -1.05 4.87 -13.73
N LEU A 65 -1.02 3.60 -14.13
CA LEU A 65 0.21 2.80 -14.07
C LEU A 65 1.22 3.31 -15.10
N ASP A 66 2.49 3.38 -14.69
CA ASP A 66 3.57 3.90 -15.51
C ASP A 66 4.28 2.75 -16.28
N PRO A 67 4.05 2.62 -17.61
CA PRO A 67 4.69 1.60 -18.44
C PRO A 67 6.22 1.74 -18.49
N ASP A 68 6.78 2.92 -18.18
CA ASP A 68 8.24 3.13 -18.14
C ASP A 68 8.88 2.59 -16.87
N THR A 69 8.07 2.22 -15.88
CA THR A 69 8.50 1.61 -14.62
C THR A 69 8.20 0.12 -14.56
N ALA A 70 7.19 -0.34 -15.29
CA ALA A 70 6.67 -1.71 -15.21
C ALA A 70 7.73 -2.76 -15.54
N HIS A 71 7.88 -3.74 -14.66
CA HIS A 71 8.69 -4.92 -14.94
C HIS A 71 8.13 -5.71 -16.13
N PRO A 72 8.96 -6.34 -16.99
CA PRO A 72 8.49 -7.07 -18.17
C PRO A 72 7.49 -8.20 -17.90
N THR A 73 7.46 -8.82 -16.71
CA THR A 73 6.43 -9.85 -16.43
C THR A 73 5.05 -9.29 -16.10
N LEU A 74 4.92 -7.97 -15.97
CA LEU A 74 3.64 -7.32 -15.71
C LEU A 74 2.98 -6.94 -17.04
N VAL A 75 1.76 -7.42 -17.25
CA VAL A 75 0.86 -6.98 -18.30
C VAL A 75 0.02 -5.84 -17.74
N LEU A 76 0.15 -4.64 -18.29
CA LEU A 76 -0.69 -3.50 -17.92
C LEU A 76 -2.03 -3.56 -18.65
N LEU A 77 -3.12 -3.29 -17.92
CA LEU A 77 -4.49 -3.31 -18.42
C LEU A 77 -4.96 -1.88 -18.69
N GLU A 78 -5.37 -1.61 -19.93
CA GLU A 78 -5.87 -0.29 -20.35
C GLU A 78 -7.36 -0.08 -20.03
N GLY A 79 -8.14 -1.15 -19.86
CA GLY A 79 -9.57 -1.14 -19.53
C GLY A 79 -9.84 -0.76 -18.06
N PRO A 80 -10.40 -1.64 -17.20
CA PRO A 80 -10.27 -1.39 -15.76
C PRO A 80 -8.78 -1.31 -15.46
N GLN A 81 -8.33 -0.13 -15.04
CA GLN A 81 -6.91 0.17 -15.03
C GLN A 81 -6.21 -0.71 -14.00
N GLY A 82 -5.17 -1.45 -14.41
CA GLY A 82 -4.59 -2.45 -13.53
C GLY A 82 -3.40 -3.17 -14.11
N ALA A 83 -2.95 -4.21 -13.42
CA ALA A 83 -1.85 -5.06 -13.85
C ALA A 83 -2.16 -6.53 -13.56
N HIS A 84 -1.61 -7.41 -14.38
CA HIS A 84 -1.56 -8.85 -14.16
C HIS A 84 -0.10 -9.30 -14.26
N CYS A 85 0.33 -10.23 -13.40
CA CYS A 85 1.65 -10.84 -13.52
C CYS A 85 1.54 -12.17 -14.26
N GLY A 86 2.10 -12.22 -15.47
CA GLY A 86 2.16 -13.43 -16.29
C GLY A 86 3.55 -14.04 -16.33
N GLU A 87 3.65 -15.22 -16.95
CA GLU A 87 4.94 -15.90 -17.19
C GLU A 87 5.73 -15.25 -18.33
N GLU A 88 5.03 -14.73 -19.34
CA GLU A 88 5.65 -14.18 -20.54
C GLU A 88 6.10 -12.72 -20.36
N ALA A 89 7.34 -12.44 -20.75
CA ALA A 89 7.90 -11.11 -20.73
C ALA A 89 7.28 -10.23 -21.83
N GLN A 90 6.72 -9.10 -21.42
CA GLN A 90 6.22 -8.05 -22.28
C GLN A 90 7.38 -7.31 -22.97
N SER A 91 7.14 -6.90 -24.21
CA SER A 91 8.12 -6.20 -25.05
C SER A 91 8.22 -4.71 -24.72
N TYR A 92 8.52 -4.38 -23.46
CA TYR A 92 8.71 -3.00 -23.05
C TYR A 92 10.10 -2.46 -23.44
N PRO A 93 10.20 -1.20 -23.92
CA PRO A 93 11.48 -0.62 -24.29
C PRO A 93 12.40 -0.46 -23.07
N ALA A 94 13.71 -0.53 -23.30
CA ALA A 94 14.69 -0.28 -22.24
C ALA A 94 14.50 1.13 -21.65
N HIS A 95 14.37 1.22 -20.33
CA HIS A 95 14.17 2.49 -19.64
C HIS A 95 14.89 2.49 -18.28
N PRO A 96 15.54 3.60 -17.88
CA PRO A 96 16.26 3.67 -16.60
C PRO A 96 15.34 3.51 -15.39
N GLN A 97 14.07 3.94 -15.49
CA GLN A 97 13.10 3.81 -14.39
C GLN A 97 12.43 2.42 -14.29
N ARG A 98 12.69 1.53 -15.26
CA ARG A 98 12.08 0.20 -15.32
C ARG A 98 12.63 -0.69 -14.22
N PHE A 99 11.76 -1.37 -13.48
CA PHE A 99 12.19 -2.45 -12.60
C PHE A 99 12.66 -3.66 -13.43
N ASP A 100 13.82 -4.24 -13.09
CA ASP A 100 14.45 -5.33 -13.86
C ASP A 100 14.48 -6.69 -13.15
N SER A 101 14.23 -6.71 -11.84
CA SER A 101 14.43 -7.90 -11.02
C SER A 101 13.17 -8.42 -10.33
N VAL A 102 12.14 -7.58 -10.25
CA VAL A 102 10.89 -7.90 -9.57
C VAL A 102 9.70 -7.31 -10.30
N ALA A 103 8.60 -8.06 -10.30
CA ALA A 103 7.29 -7.72 -10.89
C ALA A 103 6.64 -6.52 -10.18
N GLN A 104 7.24 -5.33 -10.31
CA GLN A 104 6.82 -4.07 -9.71
C GLN A 104 6.47 -3.02 -10.77
N VAL A 105 5.57 -2.11 -10.41
CA VAL A 105 5.17 -0.96 -11.21
C VAL A 105 4.81 0.20 -10.28
N LEU A 106 5.07 1.44 -10.71
CA LEU A 106 4.59 2.64 -10.04
C LEU A 106 3.45 3.28 -10.81
N CYS A 107 2.67 4.11 -10.13
CA CYS A 107 1.82 5.09 -10.81
C CYS A 107 2.64 6.28 -11.30
N ARG A 108 2.14 6.95 -12.36
CA ARG A 108 2.72 8.19 -12.89
C ARG A 108 2.51 9.36 -11.92
N GLU A 109 1.34 9.41 -11.30
CA GLU A 109 0.92 10.49 -10.41
C GLU A 109 1.47 10.27 -8.99
N GLY A 110 2.44 11.11 -8.62
CA GLY A 110 2.83 11.28 -7.23
C GLY A 110 1.69 11.95 -6.43
N GLN A 111 1.59 11.63 -5.15
CA GLN A 111 0.63 12.22 -4.24
C GLN A 111 1.24 13.48 -3.61
N PHE A 112 1.06 14.61 -4.31
CA PHE A 112 1.61 15.94 -3.95
C PHE A 112 0.68 16.77 -3.05
N GLY A 113 -0.58 16.36 -2.87
CA GLY A 113 -1.59 17.05 -2.05
C GLY A 113 -1.48 16.79 -0.53
N GLY A 114 -2.37 17.38 0.26
CA GLY A 114 -2.40 17.19 1.73
C GLY A 114 -2.90 15.81 2.16
N ALA A 115 -3.93 15.30 1.48
CA ALA A 115 -4.47 13.96 1.67
C ALA A 115 -4.90 13.34 0.32
N SER A 116 -4.81 12.02 0.22
CA SER A 116 -5.15 11.23 -0.97
C SER A 116 -5.75 9.89 -0.56
N TYR A 117 -6.75 9.42 -1.31
CA TYR A 117 -7.42 8.14 -1.13
C TYR A 117 -7.59 7.45 -2.47
N TRP A 118 -7.33 6.15 -2.47
CA TRP A 118 -7.62 5.27 -3.60
C TRP A 118 -7.90 3.85 -3.11
N GLU A 119 -8.61 3.09 -3.93
CA GLU A 119 -8.92 1.70 -3.68
C GLU A 119 -8.34 0.83 -4.79
N VAL A 120 -7.92 -0.37 -4.40
CA VAL A 120 -7.49 -1.40 -5.33
C VAL A 120 -8.18 -2.71 -5.00
N GLU A 121 -8.56 -3.45 -6.03
CA GLU A 121 -9.08 -4.80 -5.91
C GLU A 121 -8.04 -5.78 -6.46
N TRP A 122 -7.77 -6.87 -5.74
CA TRP A 122 -6.82 -7.88 -6.17
C TRP A 122 -7.45 -9.28 -6.13
N ARG A 123 -7.02 -10.13 -7.07
CA ARG A 123 -7.46 -11.53 -7.24
C ARG A 123 -6.28 -12.39 -7.71
N GLY A 124 -6.51 -13.70 -7.84
CA GLY A 124 -5.51 -14.69 -8.24
C GLY A 124 -5.04 -15.57 -7.08
N GLY A 125 -4.24 -16.60 -7.38
CA GLY A 125 -3.78 -17.58 -6.39
C GLY A 125 -2.60 -17.13 -5.52
N GLY A 126 -1.90 -16.07 -5.93
CA GLY A 126 -0.69 -15.58 -5.29
C GLY A 126 -0.95 -14.48 -4.24
N TRP A 127 -0.10 -13.45 -4.25
CA TRP A 127 -0.16 -12.31 -3.36
C TRP A 127 0.11 -11.00 -4.11
N VAL A 128 -0.29 -9.89 -3.51
CA VAL A 128 0.06 -8.55 -3.99
C VAL A 128 0.68 -7.73 -2.86
N ASP A 129 1.65 -6.89 -3.19
CA ASP A 129 2.09 -5.81 -2.33
C ASP A 129 1.49 -4.49 -2.84
N ILE A 130 0.78 -3.78 -1.97
CA ILE A 130 0.18 -2.48 -2.22
C ILE A 130 0.91 -1.47 -1.35
N GLY A 131 1.45 -0.42 -1.95
CA GLY A 131 2.27 0.51 -1.19
C GLY A 131 2.46 1.85 -1.86
N VAL A 132 3.38 2.60 -1.27
CA VAL A 132 3.86 3.88 -1.77
C VAL A 132 5.38 3.95 -1.62
N THR A 133 6.00 4.76 -2.46
CA THR A 133 7.45 4.96 -2.43
C THR A 133 7.81 6.38 -2.82
N TYR A 134 8.95 6.87 -2.33
CA TYR A 134 9.61 7.99 -2.97
C TYR A 134 10.09 7.60 -4.37
N ARG A 135 10.22 8.60 -5.25
CA ARG A 135 10.64 8.39 -6.63
C ARG A 135 12.02 7.73 -6.74
N GLY A 136 12.88 7.99 -5.76
CA GLY A 136 14.28 7.52 -5.69
C GLY A 136 14.48 6.07 -5.26
N ILE A 137 13.42 5.24 -5.19
CA ILE A 137 13.60 3.80 -4.99
C ILE A 137 14.50 3.18 -6.06
N GLY A 138 15.36 2.24 -5.65
CA GLY A 138 16.21 1.52 -6.57
C GLY A 138 15.38 0.80 -7.64
N ARG A 139 15.83 0.83 -8.89
CA ARG A 139 15.13 0.18 -10.02
C ARG A 139 15.81 -1.10 -10.49
N LYS A 140 17.09 -1.24 -10.18
CA LYS A 140 17.98 -2.24 -10.75
C LYS A 140 18.54 -3.16 -9.68
N GLY A 141 18.76 -4.42 -10.06
CA GLY A 141 19.34 -5.46 -9.21
C GLY A 141 18.30 -6.11 -8.28
N GLY A 142 18.53 -7.34 -7.83
CA GLY A 142 17.58 -8.14 -7.02
C GLY A 142 17.63 -7.89 -5.51
N GLY A 143 18.24 -6.78 -5.08
CA GLY A 143 18.53 -6.51 -3.67
C GLY A 143 17.43 -5.72 -2.94
N LYS A 144 17.58 -5.60 -1.62
CA LYS A 144 16.71 -4.78 -0.75
C LYS A 144 16.41 -3.35 -1.27
N PRO A 145 17.35 -2.62 -1.92
CA PRO A 145 17.10 -1.24 -2.37
C PRO A 145 15.96 -1.06 -3.39
N CYS A 146 15.61 -2.10 -4.15
CA CYS A 146 14.54 -2.02 -5.16
C CYS A 146 13.20 -2.62 -4.70
N LEU A 147 13.23 -3.44 -3.65
CA LEU A 147 12.07 -4.19 -3.18
C LEU A 147 11.19 -3.31 -2.29
N LEU A 148 9.91 -3.17 -2.64
CA LEU A 148 8.95 -2.42 -1.82
C LEU A 148 8.94 -2.89 -0.35
N GLY A 149 9.08 -1.93 0.56
CA GLY A 149 9.11 -2.13 2.02
C GLY A 149 10.40 -2.73 2.56
N ARG A 150 11.39 -3.04 1.73
CA ARG A 150 12.71 -3.56 2.15
C ARG A 150 13.80 -2.49 2.19
N ASN A 151 13.41 -1.23 1.99
CA ASN A 151 14.24 -0.04 2.06
C ASN A 151 13.49 1.07 2.81
N GLU A 152 14.22 2.12 3.15
CA GLU A 152 13.76 3.31 3.86
C GLU A 152 12.86 4.24 3.01
N ASN A 153 12.83 4.04 1.69
CA ASN A 153 12.11 4.91 0.75
C ASN A 153 10.70 4.40 0.43
N SER A 154 10.29 3.26 0.99
CA SER A 154 9.03 2.62 0.64
C SER A 154 8.29 1.99 1.82
N TRP A 155 6.97 1.97 1.71
CA TRP A 155 6.03 1.42 2.67
C TRP A 155 5.00 0.59 1.92
N ARG A 156 4.67 -0.60 2.41
CA ARG A 156 3.67 -1.45 1.77
C ARG A 156 2.90 -2.33 2.74
N LEU A 157 1.75 -2.79 2.29
CA LEU A 157 1.00 -3.90 2.84
C LEU A 157 1.06 -5.08 1.85
N ARG A 158 1.50 -6.25 2.31
CA ARG A 158 1.27 -7.51 1.59
C ARG A 158 -0.12 -7.99 1.86
N CYS A 159 -0.84 -8.38 0.82
CA CYS A 159 -2.12 -9.05 0.88
C CYS A 159 -1.94 -10.48 0.38
N THR A 160 -2.35 -11.45 1.18
CA THR A 160 -2.40 -12.87 0.81
C THR A 160 -3.74 -13.45 1.22
N HIS A 161 -4.05 -14.66 0.76
CA HIS A 161 -5.24 -15.41 1.20
C HIS A 161 -5.20 -15.81 2.68
N ALA A 162 -4.05 -15.66 3.35
CA ALA A 162 -3.88 -15.97 4.77
C ALA A 162 -3.87 -14.72 5.68
N GLY A 163 -3.93 -13.51 5.12
CA GLY A 163 -3.92 -12.26 5.87
C GLY A 163 -2.92 -11.25 5.32
N TYR A 164 -2.37 -10.40 6.21
CA TYR A 164 -1.56 -9.26 5.78
C TYR A 164 -0.25 -9.11 6.53
N ALA A 165 0.71 -8.45 5.87
CA ALA A 165 1.96 -8.04 6.49
C ALA A 165 2.38 -6.65 6.00
N ALA A 166 2.50 -5.70 6.93
CA ALA A 166 3.04 -4.39 6.66
C ALA A 166 4.58 -4.42 6.67
N TRP A 167 5.21 -3.73 5.72
CA TRP A 167 6.67 -3.65 5.62
C TRP A 167 7.16 -2.25 5.32
N HIS A 168 8.23 -1.87 6.01
CA HIS A 168 9.00 -0.66 5.78
C HIS A 168 10.43 -0.88 6.32
N ASP A 169 11.45 -0.39 5.63
CA ASP A 169 12.85 -0.50 6.05
C ASP A 169 13.25 -1.93 6.45
N ASN A 170 12.78 -2.91 5.67
CA ASN A 170 13.04 -4.34 5.90
C ASN A 170 12.50 -4.88 7.25
N ARG A 171 11.63 -4.13 7.92
CA ARG A 171 10.90 -4.56 9.13
C ARG A 171 9.51 -5.03 8.74
N LYS A 172 9.09 -6.15 9.32
CA LYS A 172 7.78 -6.76 9.10
C LYS A 172 6.89 -6.55 10.33
N THR A 173 5.65 -6.17 10.09
CA THR A 173 4.57 -6.25 11.08
C THR A 173 3.46 -7.13 10.51
N THR A 174 3.20 -8.28 11.12
CA THR A 174 2.05 -9.13 10.76
C THR A 174 0.77 -8.46 11.24
N VAL A 175 -0.28 -8.47 10.43
CA VAL A 175 -1.59 -7.88 10.75
C VAL A 175 -2.63 -9.00 10.75
N ALA A 176 -3.30 -9.17 11.90
CA ALA A 176 -4.32 -10.18 12.07
C ALA A 176 -5.69 -9.61 11.68
N ALA A 177 -6.13 -9.88 10.47
CA ALA A 177 -7.46 -9.53 9.98
C ALA A 177 -7.89 -10.51 8.87
N PRO A 178 -9.20 -10.72 8.67
CA PRO A 178 -9.68 -11.52 7.56
C PRO A 178 -9.19 -10.98 6.20
N PRO A 179 -8.80 -11.86 5.26
CA PRO A 179 -8.42 -11.43 3.92
C PRO A 179 -9.61 -10.78 3.21
N CYS A 180 -9.31 -9.71 2.46
CA CYS A 180 -10.28 -8.93 1.72
C CYS A 180 -9.69 -8.63 0.34
N PRO A 181 -10.48 -8.81 -0.74
CA PRO A 181 -10.00 -8.54 -2.09
C PRO A 181 -9.82 -7.05 -2.35
N ARG A 182 -10.46 -6.17 -1.59
CA ARG A 182 -10.40 -4.72 -1.80
C ARG A 182 -9.70 -4.00 -0.66
N ILE A 183 -8.71 -3.21 -1.02
CA ILE A 183 -7.85 -2.47 -0.09
C ILE A 183 -7.95 -0.99 -0.38
N GLY A 184 -8.38 -0.23 0.63
CA GLY A 184 -8.33 1.23 0.64
C GLY A 184 -6.98 1.70 1.15
N VAL A 185 -6.41 2.72 0.50
CA VAL A 185 -5.18 3.37 0.93
C VAL A 185 -5.46 4.83 1.16
N PHE A 186 -5.18 5.31 2.36
CA PHE A 186 -5.32 6.71 2.73
C PHE A 186 -3.96 7.28 3.12
N LEU A 187 -3.54 8.31 2.41
CA LEU A 187 -2.29 9.00 2.64
C LEU A 187 -2.57 10.43 3.08
N GLU A 188 -2.20 10.76 4.32
CA GLU A 188 -2.19 12.14 4.84
C GLU A 188 -0.74 12.62 4.92
N ARG A 189 -0.18 13.04 3.78
CA ARG A 189 1.27 13.34 3.70
C ARG A 189 1.69 14.39 4.71
N GLN A 190 0.93 15.49 4.84
CA GLN A 190 1.24 16.59 5.75
C GLN A 190 1.16 16.19 7.23
N LYS A 191 0.30 15.24 7.58
CA LYS A 191 0.20 14.69 8.93
C LYS A 191 1.13 13.51 9.16
N GLY A 192 1.85 13.08 8.12
CA GLY A 192 2.77 11.96 8.19
C GLY A 192 2.09 10.63 8.45
N ALA A 193 0.90 10.39 7.90
CA ALA A 193 0.17 9.13 8.11
C ALA A 193 -0.13 8.43 6.79
N LEU A 194 0.12 7.13 6.73
CA LEU A 194 -0.28 6.23 5.65
C LEU A 194 -1.05 5.06 6.25
N SER A 195 -2.33 4.97 5.94
CA SER A 195 -3.25 3.97 6.48
C SER A 195 -3.78 3.05 5.39
N PHE A 196 -3.88 1.77 5.72
CA PHE A 196 -4.43 0.73 4.86
C PHE A 196 -5.69 0.16 5.49
N TYR A 197 -6.71 -0.07 4.66
CA TYR A 197 -8.02 -0.55 5.08
C TYR A 197 -8.44 -1.74 4.26
N SER A 198 -9.13 -2.69 4.89
CA SER A 198 -9.96 -3.68 4.21
C SER A 198 -11.31 -3.05 3.95
N VAL A 199 -11.80 -3.13 2.71
CA VAL A 199 -13.05 -2.49 2.28
C VAL A 199 -14.02 -3.57 1.78
N SER A 200 -15.03 -3.87 2.58
CA SER A 200 -16.16 -4.73 2.20
C SER A 200 -17.46 -4.01 2.54
N ASP A 201 -18.48 -4.71 3.08
CA ASP A 201 -19.64 -4.07 3.70
C ASP A 201 -19.26 -3.18 4.88
N THR A 202 -18.08 -3.41 5.45
CA THR A 202 -17.49 -2.60 6.52
C THR A 202 -16.06 -2.21 6.17
N VAL A 203 -15.59 -1.10 6.75
CA VAL A 203 -14.20 -0.67 6.65
C VAL A 203 -13.46 -1.03 7.91
N LEU A 204 -12.37 -1.79 7.74
CA LEU A 204 -11.49 -2.19 8.83
C LEU A 204 -10.09 -1.62 8.61
N LEU A 205 -9.59 -0.82 9.56
CA LEU A 205 -8.20 -0.37 9.55
C LEU A 205 -7.26 -1.56 9.74
N LEU A 206 -6.41 -1.83 8.75
CA LEU A 206 -5.42 -2.91 8.81
C LEU A 206 -4.12 -2.42 9.45
N HIS A 207 -3.62 -1.28 8.97
CA HIS A 207 -2.32 -0.78 9.38
C HIS A 207 -2.18 0.72 9.20
N THR A 208 -1.45 1.39 10.10
CA THR A 208 -1.00 2.77 9.89
C THR A 208 0.51 2.89 10.11
N PHE A 209 1.20 3.40 9.10
CA PHE A 209 2.54 3.96 9.27
C PHE A 209 2.44 5.43 9.64
N ARG A 210 3.18 5.84 10.67
CA ARG A 210 3.40 7.25 11.02
C ARG A 210 4.83 7.63 10.73
N CYS A 211 5.03 8.48 9.74
CA CYS A 211 6.34 8.93 9.33
C CYS A 211 6.29 10.36 8.74
N PRO A 212 7.24 11.24 9.06
CA PRO A 212 7.32 12.54 8.40
C PRO A 212 7.75 12.35 6.94
N PHE A 213 6.78 12.37 6.02
CA PHE A 213 7.06 12.22 4.61
C PHE A 213 7.67 13.50 4.04
N SER A 214 8.94 13.44 3.65
CA SER A 214 9.72 14.59 3.18
C SER A 214 9.55 14.87 1.69
N GLN A 215 9.01 13.91 0.93
CA GLN A 215 8.85 14.01 -0.52
C GLN A 215 7.48 13.47 -0.97
N PRO A 216 7.04 13.80 -2.21
CA PRO A 216 5.87 13.18 -2.82
C PRO A 216 6.01 11.65 -2.89
N LEU A 217 4.91 10.97 -2.63
CA LEU A 217 4.84 9.51 -2.61
C LEU A 217 4.10 9.01 -3.84
N TYR A 218 4.66 8.02 -4.51
CA TYR A 218 4.10 7.40 -5.69
C TYR A 218 3.47 6.06 -5.29
N PRO A 219 2.18 5.82 -5.60
CA PRO A 219 1.59 4.50 -5.44
C PRO A 219 2.39 3.46 -6.21
N ALA A 220 2.55 2.30 -5.59
CA ALA A 220 3.45 1.26 -6.03
C ALA A 220 2.80 -0.10 -5.80
N PHE A 221 2.93 -0.97 -6.80
CA PHE A 221 2.36 -2.31 -6.74
C PHE A 221 3.42 -3.36 -7.08
N ARG A 222 3.34 -4.50 -6.41
CA ARG A 222 4.06 -5.71 -6.76
C ARG A 222 3.09 -6.88 -6.82
N LEU A 223 3.20 -7.71 -7.83
CA LEU A 223 2.32 -8.85 -7.99
C LEU A 223 3.16 -10.14 -7.98
N ASP A 224 2.62 -11.18 -7.37
CA ASP A 224 3.10 -12.55 -7.58
C ASP A 224 2.54 -13.11 -8.88
N LEU A 225 3.13 -14.21 -9.36
CA LEU A 225 2.63 -14.91 -10.53
C LEU A 225 1.14 -15.24 -10.40
N ASP A 226 0.40 -15.16 -11.52
CA ASP A 226 -1.04 -15.42 -11.60
C ASP A 226 -1.92 -14.54 -10.70
N SER A 227 -1.37 -13.42 -10.24
CA SER A 227 -2.13 -12.41 -9.50
C SER A 227 -2.51 -11.27 -10.43
N ASN A 228 -3.63 -10.63 -10.12
CA ASN A 228 -4.10 -9.44 -10.81
C ASN A 228 -4.53 -8.37 -9.81
N LEU A 229 -4.31 -7.11 -10.18
CA LEU A 229 -4.65 -5.93 -9.38
C LEU A 229 -5.33 -4.91 -10.30
N LEU A 230 -6.48 -4.40 -9.85
CA LEU A 230 -7.26 -3.38 -10.52
C LEU A 230 -7.37 -2.16 -9.60
N ILE A 231 -7.19 -0.97 -10.16
CA ILE A 231 -7.44 0.30 -9.49
C ILE A 231 -8.94 0.59 -9.64
N CYS A 232 -9.62 0.75 -8.50
CA CYS A 232 -11.05 1.05 -8.50
C CYS A 232 -11.28 2.48 -9.00
N PRO A 233 -12.31 2.72 -9.84
CA PRO A 233 -12.63 4.06 -10.29
C PRO A 233 -13.12 4.93 -9.12
N PRO A 234 -12.90 6.25 -9.15
CA PRO A 234 -13.61 7.17 -8.27
C PRO A 234 -15.12 6.99 -8.43
N GLU A 235 -15.87 6.81 -7.34
CA GLU A 235 -17.33 6.80 -7.39
C GLU A 235 -17.81 8.16 -7.96
N GLY A 236 -18.42 8.16 -9.15
CA GLY A 236 -18.92 9.40 -9.78
C GLY A 236 -19.04 9.45 -11.30
N GLY A 237 -18.75 8.37 -12.04
CA GLY A 237 -19.00 8.29 -13.47
C GLY A 237 -20.27 7.51 -13.80
N ASN A 238 -21.44 8.14 -13.71
CA ASN A 238 -22.65 7.60 -14.36
C ASN A 238 -22.42 7.62 -15.88
N GLY A 239 -21.90 6.53 -16.43
CA GLY A 239 -22.03 6.22 -17.84
C GLY A 239 -23.48 5.84 -18.11
N ASN A 240 -24.31 6.82 -18.49
CA ASN A 240 -25.56 6.50 -19.16
C ASN A 240 -25.21 5.80 -20.49
N PRO A 241 -25.73 4.59 -20.77
CA PRO A 241 -25.64 4.03 -22.11
C PRO A 241 -26.59 4.81 -23.02
N THR A 242 -26.05 5.48 -24.03
CA THR A 242 -26.80 5.86 -25.24
C THR A 242 -26.82 4.71 -26.22
#